data_AF-A0A8J3ZQF5-F1
#
_entry.id   AF-A0A8J3ZQF5-F1
#
_cell.length_a   1.000
_cell.length_b   1.000
_cell.length_c   1.000
_cell.angle_alpha   90.00
_cell.angle_beta   90.00
_cell.angle_gamma   90.00
#
_symmetry.space_group_name_H-M   'P 1'
#
loop_
_entity.id
_entity.type
_entity.pdbx_description
1 polymer ?
#
loop_
_entity_poly.entity_id
_entity_poly.type
_entity_poly.pdbx_seq_one_letter_code
_entity_poly.pdbx_strand_id
1 'polypeptide(L)'
;MRVIVEADGGSRGNPGPAGYGAVVLDPADSQVLAERSESIGTATNNVAEYGGLIAGLRAAAELGATHVEVRMDSKLVVEQMSGRWQIKNAGLRPLAAQAADLARRFTAVSYSWIPRERNTRADALANRAMDSAAGIVRPERASPQENDAEGDLPRPPLAGPDSAGRIAARKVAADAALLARGAAGAIRSWEPRGGTPLRLLLVRHGETTRTAERRYSGRGDVPLTERGLAQARAVAARLAGVPLAAVVTSPLERCVRTAEVIALAERAPIVVDEDLVECDFGEWEGLTFRDVRERYPTELETWLGSTAVAPPGGESLDAVAVRVDRAVERLRAHGSGVVVVVSHVSPLKLILREALAAGDAFLYRCHLDPAGMSTVDMWPDGAVSVRSVNDTSHV
;
A
#
# COMPACT_ATOMS: atom_id res chain seq x y z
N MET A 1 7.13 32.52 -15.87
CA MET A 1 8.09 31.84 -14.96
C MET A 1 7.50 30.50 -14.52
N ARG A 2 8.30 29.44 -14.38
CA ARG A 2 7.85 28.13 -13.87
C ARG A 2 8.33 27.96 -12.44
N VAL A 3 7.49 27.44 -11.55
CA VAL A 3 7.84 27.18 -10.14
C VAL A 3 7.27 25.85 -9.68
N ILE A 4 7.87 25.28 -8.63
CA ILE A 4 7.32 24.16 -7.87
C ILE A 4 6.75 24.72 -6.57
N VAL A 5 5.58 24.25 -6.15
CA VAL A 5 4.98 24.57 -4.85
C VAL A 5 4.90 23.29 -4.04
N GLU A 6 5.64 23.22 -2.95
CA GLU A 6 5.53 22.16 -1.94
C GLU A 6 4.68 22.66 -0.78
N ALA A 7 3.66 21.92 -0.36
CA ALA A 7 2.75 22.35 0.70
C ALA A 7 2.35 21.18 1.61
N ASP A 8 2.14 21.48 2.90
CA ASP A 8 1.69 20.56 3.94
C ASP A 8 0.81 21.31 4.95
N GLY A 9 0.02 20.57 5.73
CA GLY A 9 -0.72 21.08 6.87
C GLY A 9 -1.16 19.97 7.81
N GLY A 10 -1.31 20.30 9.08
CA GLY A 10 -1.72 19.31 10.07
C GLY A 10 -2.40 19.93 11.28
N SER A 11 -2.85 19.04 12.17
CA SER A 11 -3.49 19.35 13.43
C SER A 11 -3.01 18.44 14.56
N ARG A 12 -2.77 19.00 15.76
CA ARG A 12 -2.39 18.26 16.97
C ARG A 12 -3.66 17.73 17.66
N GLY A 13 -4.00 16.48 17.35
CA GLY A 13 -5.35 15.95 17.59
C GLY A 13 -6.29 16.48 16.51
N ASN A 14 -7.11 15.63 15.88
CA ASN A 14 -7.85 15.99 14.67
C ASN A 14 -9.37 15.93 14.93
N PRO A 15 -10.07 17.07 15.15
CA PRO A 15 -9.59 18.45 15.10
C PRO A 15 -8.84 18.89 16.37
N GLY A 16 -8.00 19.92 16.23
CA GLY A 16 -7.08 20.43 17.28
C GLY A 16 -6.24 21.61 16.78
N PRO A 17 -5.22 22.07 17.54
CA PRO A 17 -4.33 23.16 17.12
C PRO A 17 -3.65 22.83 15.79
N ALA A 18 -3.88 23.67 14.79
CA ALA A 18 -3.57 23.39 13.40
C ALA A 18 -2.73 24.50 12.77
N GLY A 19 -1.95 24.12 11.78
CA GLY A 19 -1.08 25.02 11.05
C GLY A 19 -0.65 24.43 9.72
N TYR A 20 -0.23 25.29 8.81
CA TYR A 20 0.22 24.90 7.48
C TYR A 20 1.59 25.45 7.14
N GLY A 21 2.20 24.87 6.11
CA GLY A 21 3.47 25.28 5.54
C GLY A 21 3.45 25.16 4.03
N ALA A 22 4.06 26.11 3.33
CA ALA A 22 4.25 26.05 1.89
C ALA A 22 5.57 26.68 1.47
N VAL A 23 6.20 26.11 0.45
CA VAL A 23 7.47 26.56 -0.11
C VAL A 23 7.34 26.64 -1.62
N VAL A 24 7.82 27.74 -2.20
CA VAL A 24 7.94 27.91 -3.65
C VAL A 24 9.39 27.74 -4.03
N LEU A 25 9.66 26.86 -5.00
CA LEU A 25 11.01 26.48 -5.42
C LEU A 25 11.24 26.81 -6.90
N ASP A 26 12.49 27.14 -7.24
CA ASP A 26 12.96 27.15 -8.62
C ASP A 26 13.11 25.69 -9.11
N PRO A 27 12.52 25.32 -10.27
CA PRO A 27 12.62 23.96 -10.79
C PRO A 27 14.01 23.56 -11.29
N ALA A 28 14.92 24.49 -11.55
CA ALA A 28 16.25 24.20 -12.08
C ALA A 28 17.21 23.67 -11.00
N ASP A 29 17.18 24.27 -9.80
CA ASP A 29 18.15 24.00 -8.72
C ASP A 29 17.50 23.78 -7.35
N SER A 30 16.16 23.82 -7.25
CA SER A 30 15.41 23.70 -6.00
C SER A 30 15.73 24.80 -4.97
N GLN A 31 16.19 25.97 -5.42
CA GLN A 31 16.34 27.16 -4.58
C GLN A 31 14.97 27.61 -4.06
N VAL A 32 14.91 27.98 -2.77
CA VAL A 32 13.70 28.52 -2.15
C VAL A 32 13.48 29.96 -2.61
N LEU A 33 12.38 30.20 -3.30
CA LEU A 33 11.95 31.51 -3.79
C LEU A 33 11.00 32.21 -2.81
N ALA A 34 10.20 31.45 -2.07
CA ALA A 34 9.31 31.96 -1.03
C ALA A 34 8.90 30.86 -0.03
N GLU A 35 8.65 31.23 1.21
CA GLU A 35 8.03 30.38 2.23
C GLU A 35 6.78 31.03 2.83
N ARG A 36 5.79 30.23 3.19
CA ARG A 36 4.58 30.65 3.90
C ARG A 36 4.31 29.66 5.02
N SER A 37 3.95 30.17 6.19
CA SER A 37 3.58 29.35 7.34
C SER A 37 2.67 30.15 8.25
N GLU A 38 1.60 29.53 8.73
CA GLU A 38 0.63 30.19 9.61
C GLU A 38 -0.07 29.18 10.53
N SER A 39 -0.26 29.58 11.78
CA SER A 39 -1.16 28.91 12.73
C SER A 39 -2.59 29.33 12.43
N ILE A 40 -3.50 28.37 12.31
CA ILE A 40 -4.90 28.61 11.93
C ILE A 40 -5.89 28.31 13.06
N GLY A 41 -5.39 28.26 14.31
CA GLY A 41 -6.21 27.95 15.48
C GLY A 41 -6.63 26.49 15.50
N THR A 42 -7.89 26.19 15.84
CA THR A 42 -8.39 24.81 15.86
C THR A 42 -9.00 24.41 14.53
N ALA A 43 -8.41 23.43 13.84
CA ALA A 43 -8.90 22.91 12.57
C ALA A 43 -8.60 21.42 12.39
N THR A 44 -9.10 20.83 11.30
CA THR A 44 -8.77 19.45 10.89
C THR A 44 -7.52 19.43 10.01
N ASN A 45 -6.87 18.27 9.88
CA ASN A 45 -5.72 18.09 8.97
C ASN A 45 -6.03 18.58 7.56
N ASN A 46 -7.14 18.13 6.96
CA ASN A 46 -7.49 18.48 5.59
C ASN A 46 -7.74 19.99 5.39
N VAL A 47 -8.24 20.69 6.42
CA VAL A 47 -8.40 22.15 6.37
C VAL A 47 -7.04 22.82 6.36
N ALA A 48 -6.09 22.35 7.17
CA ALA A 48 -4.72 22.86 7.18
C ALA A 48 -3.98 22.58 5.88
N GLU A 49 -4.08 21.38 5.31
CA GLU A 49 -3.46 21.01 4.03
C GLU A 49 -3.97 21.91 2.88
N TYR A 50 -5.28 22.15 2.81
CA TYR A 50 -5.85 23.11 1.86
C TYR A 50 -5.34 24.53 2.09
N GLY A 51 -5.15 24.93 3.35
CA GLY A 51 -4.53 26.20 3.72
C GLY A 51 -3.10 26.33 3.15
N GLY A 52 -2.28 25.29 3.31
CA GLY A 52 -0.93 25.23 2.74
C GLY A 52 -0.93 25.38 1.22
N LEU A 53 -1.81 24.65 0.52
CA LEU A 53 -1.96 24.78 -0.93
C LEU A 53 -2.31 26.22 -1.36
N ILE A 54 -3.30 26.82 -0.71
CA ILE A 54 -3.77 28.19 -1.02
C ILE A 54 -2.64 29.19 -0.81
N ALA A 55 -1.89 29.06 0.29
CA ALA A 55 -0.75 29.93 0.59
C ALA A 55 0.38 29.78 -0.44
N GLY A 56 0.69 28.56 -0.85
CA GLY A 56 1.69 28.29 -1.88
C GLY A 56 1.31 28.84 -3.26
N LEU A 57 0.05 28.66 -3.68
CA LEU A 57 -0.45 29.23 -4.93
C LEU A 57 -0.47 30.76 -4.92
N ARG A 58 -0.78 31.39 -3.78
CA ARG A 58 -0.68 32.86 -3.64
C ARG A 58 0.77 33.34 -3.79
N ALA A 59 1.71 32.70 -3.09
CA ALA A 59 3.12 33.03 -3.18
C ALA A 59 3.67 32.86 -4.60
N ALA A 60 3.29 31.79 -5.30
CA ALA A 60 3.64 31.60 -6.71
C ALA A 60 3.07 32.71 -7.62
N ALA A 61 1.84 33.17 -7.37
CA ALA A 61 1.24 34.26 -8.12
C ALA A 61 1.93 35.62 -7.86
N GLU A 62 2.33 35.89 -6.61
CA GLU A 62 3.11 37.08 -6.23
C GLU A 62 4.47 37.13 -6.92
N LEU A 63 5.09 35.97 -7.14
CA LEU A 63 6.35 35.83 -7.90
C LEU A 63 6.17 35.95 -9.42
N GLY A 64 4.95 36.14 -9.93
CA GLY A 64 4.67 36.22 -11.37
C GLY A 64 4.84 34.88 -12.10
N ALA A 65 4.67 33.76 -11.40
CA ALA A 65 4.67 32.45 -12.05
C ALA A 65 3.52 32.34 -13.06
N THR A 66 3.79 31.66 -14.18
CA THR A 66 2.80 31.34 -15.21
C THR A 66 2.52 29.84 -15.27
N HIS A 67 3.45 29.00 -14.78
CA HIS A 67 3.26 27.56 -14.64
C HIS A 67 3.64 27.12 -13.23
N VAL A 68 2.80 26.29 -12.62
CA VAL A 68 3.01 25.81 -11.25
C VAL A 68 2.90 24.28 -11.21
N GLU A 69 3.92 23.62 -10.69
CA GLU A 69 3.84 22.21 -10.29
C GLU A 69 3.61 22.15 -8.77
N VAL A 70 2.40 21.78 -8.35
CA VAL A 70 2.08 21.55 -6.95
C VAL A 70 2.50 20.13 -6.56
N ARG A 71 3.25 20.01 -5.47
CA ARG A 71 3.67 18.76 -4.85
C ARG A 71 3.20 18.72 -3.40
N MET A 72 2.41 17.73 -3.03
CA MET A 72 1.93 17.56 -1.67
C MET A 72 1.91 16.09 -1.29
N ASP A 73 2.07 15.78 -0.01
CA ASP A 73 1.89 14.44 0.55
C ASP A 73 0.43 14.12 0.94
N SER A 74 -0.45 15.12 0.83
CA SER A 74 -1.90 14.91 0.90
C SER A 74 -2.48 14.38 -0.42
N LYS A 75 -2.70 13.06 -0.49
CA LYS A 75 -3.36 12.43 -1.64
C LYS A 75 -4.79 12.96 -1.82
N LEU A 76 -5.49 13.26 -0.73
CA LEU A 76 -6.85 13.82 -0.78
C LEU A 76 -6.88 15.16 -1.53
N VAL A 77 -6.02 16.11 -1.13
CA VAL A 77 -5.99 17.44 -1.76
C VAL A 77 -5.54 17.34 -3.22
N VAL A 78 -4.50 16.53 -3.50
CA VAL A 78 -4.01 16.31 -4.89
C VAL A 78 -5.10 15.76 -5.79
N GLU A 79 -5.83 14.73 -5.36
CA GLU A 79 -6.87 14.07 -6.17
C GLU A 79 -8.11 14.96 -6.35
N GLN A 80 -8.49 15.71 -5.31
CA GLN A 80 -9.62 16.66 -5.39
C GLN A 80 -9.30 17.84 -6.30
N MET A 81 -8.10 18.41 -6.21
CA MET A 81 -7.69 19.52 -7.08
C MET A 81 -7.41 19.10 -8.51
N SER A 82 -7.05 17.83 -8.72
CA SER A 82 -6.96 17.23 -10.05
C SER A 82 -8.33 16.91 -10.68
N GLY A 83 -9.43 17.12 -9.95
CA GLY A 83 -10.80 16.80 -10.40
C GLY A 83 -11.12 15.31 -10.45
N ARG A 84 -10.25 14.44 -9.94
CA ARG A 84 -10.45 12.98 -9.94
C ARG A 84 -11.37 12.54 -8.81
N TRP A 85 -11.37 13.26 -7.67
CA TRP A 85 -12.19 12.93 -6.50
C TRP A 85 -13.20 14.03 -6.18
N GLN A 86 -14.42 13.63 -5.79
CA GLN A 86 -15.47 14.55 -5.37
C GLN A 86 -15.22 15.09 -3.95
N ILE A 87 -15.48 16.39 -3.74
CA ILE A 87 -15.40 17.03 -2.42
C ILE A 87 -16.76 16.90 -1.71
N LYS A 88 -16.92 15.79 -0.99
CA LYS A 88 -18.16 15.49 -0.24
C LYS A 88 -18.29 16.34 1.02
N ASN A 89 -17.18 16.63 1.71
CA ASN A 89 -17.18 17.44 2.93
C ASN A 89 -17.52 18.90 2.62
N ALA A 90 -18.65 19.38 3.16
CA ALA A 90 -19.13 20.74 2.93
C ALA A 90 -18.15 21.83 3.43
N GLY A 91 -17.40 21.56 4.50
CA GLY A 91 -16.41 22.48 5.06
C GLY A 91 -15.15 22.65 4.20
N LEU A 92 -14.84 21.69 3.32
CA LEU A 92 -13.69 21.79 2.40
C LEU A 92 -14.04 22.48 1.07
N ARG A 93 -15.31 22.54 0.69
CA ARG A 93 -15.74 23.14 -0.59
C ARG A 93 -15.31 24.61 -0.76
N PRO A 94 -15.41 25.48 0.27
CA PRO A 94 -14.95 26.86 0.14
C PRO A 94 -13.44 26.97 -0.10
N LEU A 95 -12.65 26.15 0.59
CA LEU A 95 -11.19 26.12 0.45
C LEU A 95 -10.77 25.59 -0.94
N ALA A 96 -11.43 24.54 -1.40
CA ALA A 96 -11.18 24.02 -2.75
C ALA A 96 -11.58 25.01 -3.85
N ALA A 97 -12.69 25.72 -3.69
CA ALA A 97 -13.08 26.79 -4.61
C ALA A 97 -12.03 27.91 -4.64
N GLN A 98 -11.54 28.34 -3.48
CA GLN A 98 -10.48 29.35 -3.37
C GLN A 98 -9.16 28.89 -4.02
N ALA A 99 -8.77 27.63 -3.81
CA ALA A 99 -7.59 27.05 -4.45
C ALA A 99 -7.75 26.96 -5.98
N ALA A 100 -8.95 26.59 -6.46
CA ALA A 100 -9.26 26.55 -7.89
C ALA A 100 -9.25 27.94 -8.53
N ASP A 101 -9.77 28.96 -7.83
CA ASP A 101 -9.76 30.35 -8.28
C ASP A 101 -8.33 30.89 -8.44
N LEU A 102 -7.45 30.56 -7.51
CA LEU A 102 -6.02 30.87 -7.62
C LEU A 102 -5.37 30.11 -8.77
N ALA A 103 -5.67 28.81 -8.93
CA ALA A 103 -5.11 27.99 -9.99
C ALA A 103 -5.44 28.54 -11.40
N ARG A 104 -6.64 29.12 -11.58
CA ARG A 104 -7.06 29.75 -12.86
C ARG A 104 -6.26 31.00 -13.24
N ARG A 105 -5.45 31.56 -12.33
CA ARG A 105 -4.57 32.71 -12.63
C ARG A 105 -3.30 32.30 -13.38
N PHE A 106 -2.98 31.01 -13.40
CA PHE A 106 -1.80 30.48 -14.10
C PHE A 106 -2.19 29.93 -15.47
N THR A 107 -1.23 29.93 -16.39
CA THR A 107 -1.38 29.29 -17.70
C THR A 107 -1.52 27.77 -17.56
N ALA A 108 -0.80 27.17 -16.62
CA ALA A 108 -0.90 25.75 -16.31
C ALA A 108 -0.60 25.46 -14.84
N VAL A 109 -1.38 24.55 -14.26
CA VAL A 109 -1.13 24.00 -12.93
C VAL A 109 -1.23 22.48 -13.00
N SER A 110 -0.24 21.77 -12.44
CA SER A 110 -0.29 20.32 -12.24
C SER A 110 -0.22 20.00 -10.76
N TYR A 111 -0.86 18.89 -10.36
CA TYR A 111 -0.87 18.41 -8.98
C TYR A 111 -0.28 17.01 -8.93
N SER A 112 0.79 16.86 -8.15
CA SER A 112 1.52 15.62 -7.99
C SER A 112 1.56 15.24 -6.53
N TRP A 113 1.24 13.98 -6.22
CA TRP A 113 1.48 13.46 -4.89
C TRP A 113 2.96 13.12 -4.72
N ILE A 114 3.55 13.50 -3.59
CA ILE A 114 4.91 13.12 -3.21
C ILE A 114 4.90 12.42 -1.84
N PRO A 115 5.77 11.43 -1.59
CA PRO A 115 5.96 10.88 -0.25
C PRO A 115 6.36 11.96 0.78
N ARG A 116 5.95 11.80 2.04
CA ARG A 116 6.21 12.77 3.12
C ARG A 116 7.71 13.04 3.33
N GLU A 117 8.55 12.03 3.11
CA GLU A 117 10.01 12.13 3.20
C GLU A 117 10.60 13.07 2.13
N ARG A 118 9.82 13.40 1.10
CA ARG A 118 10.16 14.37 0.06
C ARG A 118 9.52 15.74 0.25
N ASN A 119 8.60 15.90 1.22
CA ASN A 119 7.90 17.15 1.53
C ASN A 119 8.47 17.84 2.79
N THR A 120 9.74 17.61 3.11
CA THR A 120 10.33 17.94 4.42
C THR A 120 10.35 19.43 4.75
N ARG A 121 10.47 20.32 3.75
CA ARG A 121 10.49 21.77 3.98
C ARG A 121 9.11 22.29 4.37
N ALA A 122 8.08 21.88 3.65
CA ALA A 122 6.70 22.26 3.95
C ALA A 122 6.22 21.61 5.25
N ASP A 123 6.58 20.35 5.51
CA ASP A 123 6.31 19.66 6.79
C ASP A 123 6.96 20.40 7.97
N ALA A 124 8.21 20.83 7.83
CA ALA A 124 8.90 21.58 8.89
C ALA A 124 8.21 22.93 9.19
N LEU A 125 7.70 23.63 8.16
CA LEU A 125 6.91 24.85 8.32
C LEU A 125 5.56 24.57 8.99
N ALA A 126 4.84 23.54 8.55
CA ALA A 126 3.56 23.14 9.14
C ALA A 126 3.71 22.71 10.60
N ASN A 127 4.77 21.99 10.95
CA ASN A 127 5.08 21.61 12.33
C ASN A 127 5.40 22.81 13.22
N ARG A 128 6.17 23.80 12.74
CA ARG A 128 6.38 25.05 13.48
C ARG A 128 5.07 25.80 13.72
N ALA A 129 4.20 25.86 12.71
CA ALA A 129 2.90 26.50 12.82
C ALA A 129 1.98 25.81 13.83
N MET A 130 1.92 24.47 13.81
CA MET A 130 1.14 23.67 14.77
C MET A 130 1.67 23.80 16.20
N ASP A 131 2.98 23.77 16.38
CA ASP A 131 3.60 23.92 17.71
C ASP A 131 3.33 25.33 18.27
N SER A 132 3.42 26.37 17.43
CA SER A 132 3.01 27.74 17.79
C SER A 132 1.52 27.81 18.15
N ALA A 133 0.63 27.16 17.37
CA ALA A 133 -0.80 27.06 17.66
C ALA A 133 -1.10 26.39 19.01
N ALA A 134 -0.28 25.40 19.40
CA ALA A 134 -0.40 24.67 20.65
C ALA A 134 0.30 25.38 21.84
N GLY A 135 0.91 26.55 21.63
CA GLY A 135 1.67 27.27 22.66
C GLY A 135 3.00 26.60 23.04
N ILE A 136 3.52 25.72 22.17
CA ILE A 136 4.79 25.01 22.38
C ILE A 136 5.93 25.86 21.80
N VAL A 137 6.71 26.52 22.66
CA VAL A 137 7.92 27.26 22.25
C VAL A 137 9.11 26.31 22.27
N ARG A 138 9.71 26.04 21.10
CA ARG A 138 10.99 25.33 20.98
C ARG A 138 12.12 26.34 20.72
N PRO A 139 13.30 26.21 21.36
CA PRO A 139 14.42 27.11 21.11
C PRO A 139 14.92 26.99 19.66
N GLU A 140 15.09 28.13 18.98
CA GLU A 140 15.61 28.20 17.61
C GLU A 140 17.04 27.64 17.56
N ARG A 141 17.28 26.66 16.67
CA ARG A 141 18.64 26.33 16.23
C ARG A 141 19.06 27.34 15.17
N ALA A 142 20.11 28.11 15.47
CA ALA A 142 20.76 28.99 14.50
C ALA A 142 21.20 28.20 13.26
N SER A 143 21.05 28.84 12.09
CA SER A 143 21.43 28.33 10.78
C SER A 143 22.92 27.98 10.71
N PRO A 144 23.33 26.89 10.01
CA PRO A 144 24.73 26.56 9.88
C PRO A 144 25.39 27.50 8.86
N GLN A 145 26.37 28.28 9.32
CA GLN A 145 27.44 28.77 8.45
C GLN A 145 28.41 27.62 8.15
N GLU A 146 28.86 27.58 6.91
CA GLU A 146 29.90 26.68 6.39
C GLU A 146 31.17 26.77 7.25
N ASN A 147 31.67 25.62 7.73
CA ASN A 147 33.07 25.20 7.59
C ASN A 147 33.32 23.86 8.32
N ASP A 148 33.85 22.93 7.52
CA ASP A 148 34.74 21.80 7.79
C ASP A 148 35.11 21.46 9.25
N ALA A 149 34.80 20.21 9.65
CA ALA A 149 35.80 19.24 10.10
C ALA A 149 35.12 17.91 10.47
N GLU A 150 35.70 16.81 9.97
CA GLU A 150 35.37 15.43 10.31
C GLU A 150 35.37 15.20 11.83
N GLY A 151 34.27 14.65 12.34
CA GLY A 151 34.13 14.23 13.73
C GLY A 151 33.17 13.05 13.81
N ASP A 152 33.74 11.87 14.06
CA ASP A 152 33.10 10.57 14.23
C ASP A 152 31.98 10.64 15.30
N LEU A 153 30.72 10.73 14.86
CA LEU A 153 29.55 10.53 15.72
C LEU A 153 28.98 9.14 15.46
N PRO A 154 28.64 8.38 16.52
CA PRO A 154 28.10 7.03 16.35
C PRO A 154 26.82 7.11 15.52
N ARG A 155 26.83 6.44 14.36
CA ARG A 155 25.65 6.32 13.50
C ARG A 155 24.47 5.83 14.35
N PRO A 156 23.31 6.49 14.31
CA PRO A 156 22.12 5.96 14.95
C PRO A 156 21.86 4.55 14.40
N PRO A 157 21.44 3.59 15.24
CA PRO A 157 21.28 2.22 14.81
C PRO A 157 20.37 2.19 13.60
N LEU A 158 20.83 1.53 12.54
CA LEU A 158 20.04 1.28 11.34
C LEU A 158 18.71 0.67 11.79
N ALA A 159 17.60 1.32 11.45
CA ALA A 159 16.27 0.80 11.77
C ALA A 159 16.19 -0.67 11.34
N GLY A 160 15.68 -1.53 12.23
CA GLY A 160 15.59 -2.96 11.98
C GLY A 160 14.88 -3.28 10.66
N PRO A 161 15.16 -4.45 10.05
CA PRO A 161 14.63 -4.83 8.74
C PRO A 161 13.11 -4.73 8.62
N ASP A 162 12.38 -4.77 9.74
CA ASP A 162 10.92 -4.74 9.83
C ASP A 162 10.35 -3.44 10.43
N SER A 163 11.15 -2.37 10.50
CA SER A 163 10.65 -1.06 10.95
C SER A 163 9.59 -0.51 9.99
N ALA A 164 8.54 0.11 10.54
CA ALA A 164 7.44 0.68 9.77
C ALA A 164 7.92 1.63 8.65
N GLY A 165 8.98 2.42 8.90
CA GLY A 165 9.60 3.29 7.91
C GLY A 165 10.32 2.55 6.77
N ARG A 166 10.98 1.42 7.03
CA ARG A 166 11.59 0.59 5.97
C ARG A 166 10.55 -0.22 5.20
N ILE A 167 9.49 -0.66 5.86
CA ILE A 167 8.34 -1.31 5.23
C ILE A 167 7.65 -0.33 4.27
N ALA A 168 7.36 0.90 4.72
CA ALA A 168 6.79 1.95 3.89
C ALA A 168 7.70 2.28 2.69
N ALA A 169 9.02 2.43 2.91
CA ALA A 169 9.97 2.67 1.82
C ALA A 169 10.05 1.51 0.82
N ARG A 170 10.02 0.25 1.28
CA ARG A 170 9.98 -0.93 0.40
C ARG A 170 8.67 -1.02 -0.36
N LYS A 171 7.54 -0.68 0.26
CA LYS A 171 6.24 -0.64 -0.40
C LYS A 171 6.19 0.46 -1.44
N VAL A 172 6.71 1.66 -1.16
CA VAL A 172 6.85 2.74 -2.15
C VAL A 172 7.74 2.30 -3.31
N ALA A 173 8.85 1.61 -3.04
CA ALA A 173 9.71 1.05 -4.09
C ALA A 173 9.01 -0.07 -4.89
N ALA A 174 8.21 -0.91 -4.23
CA ALA A 174 7.44 -1.98 -4.85
C ALA A 174 6.28 -1.42 -5.69
N ASP A 175 5.46 -0.52 -5.15
CA ASP A 175 4.41 0.22 -5.83
C ASP A 175 4.97 1.03 -7.00
N ALA A 176 6.15 1.66 -6.86
CA ALA A 176 6.83 2.35 -7.95
C ALA A 176 7.36 1.38 -9.00
N ALA A 177 7.92 0.23 -8.61
CA ALA A 177 8.35 -0.82 -9.53
C ALA A 177 7.17 -1.46 -10.26
N LEU A 178 6.03 -1.58 -9.59
CA LEU A 178 4.78 -2.11 -10.11
C LEU A 178 4.11 -1.15 -11.08
N LEU A 179 4.02 0.13 -10.73
CA LEU A 179 3.60 1.20 -11.64
C LEU A 179 4.57 1.31 -12.82
N ALA A 180 5.87 1.14 -12.60
CA ALA A 180 6.86 1.10 -13.66
C ALA A 180 6.71 -0.16 -14.54
N ARG A 181 6.32 -1.32 -14.00
CA ARG A 181 6.01 -2.55 -14.77
C ARG A 181 4.67 -2.45 -15.52
N GLY A 182 3.68 -1.79 -14.94
CA GLY A 182 2.42 -1.46 -15.59
C GLY A 182 2.57 -0.38 -16.67
N ALA A 183 3.55 0.52 -16.52
CA ALA A 183 3.87 1.57 -17.50
C ALA A 183 4.88 1.10 -18.57
N ALA A 184 5.82 0.22 -18.22
CA ALA A 184 6.82 -0.35 -19.12
C ALA A 184 6.40 -1.77 -19.52
N GLY A 185 5.53 -1.87 -20.53
CA GLY A 185 5.30 -3.13 -21.24
C GLY A 185 3.88 -3.70 -21.18
N ALA A 186 2.94 -3.09 -20.45
CA ALA A 186 1.54 -3.51 -20.52
C ALA A 186 0.96 -3.21 -21.92
N ILE A 187 1.09 -4.18 -22.84
CA ILE A 187 0.44 -4.16 -24.15
C ILE A 187 -1.07 -4.04 -23.90
N ARG A 188 -1.64 -2.89 -24.26
CA ARG A 188 -3.08 -2.59 -24.18
C ARG A 188 -3.83 -3.26 -25.34
N SER A 189 -3.81 -4.59 -25.37
CA SER A 189 -4.50 -5.39 -26.39
C SER A 189 -5.33 -6.49 -25.76
N TRP A 190 -6.53 -6.71 -26.31
CA TRP A 190 -7.43 -7.81 -25.98
C TRP A 190 -7.22 -9.02 -26.89
N GLU A 191 -6.28 -8.96 -27.83
CA GLU A 191 -6.00 -10.06 -28.75
C GLU A 191 -5.49 -11.29 -27.98
N PRO A 192 -5.91 -12.50 -28.39
CA PRO A 192 -5.36 -13.73 -27.85
C PRO A 192 -3.83 -13.74 -28.01
N ARG A 193 -3.11 -13.84 -26.88
CA ARG A 193 -1.65 -13.86 -26.92
C ARG A 193 -1.13 -15.21 -27.41
N GLY A 194 -0.13 -15.15 -28.30
CA GLY A 194 0.70 -16.30 -28.64
C GLY A 194 1.71 -16.62 -27.52
N GLY A 195 2.33 -17.80 -27.61
CA GLY A 195 3.33 -18.28 -26.65
C GLY A 195 2.74 -18.95 -25.41
N THR A 196 3.58 -19.73 -24.72
CA THR A 196 3.19 -20.50 -23.53
C THR A 196 3.33 -19.64 -22.27
N PRO A 197 2.24 -19.31 -21.55
CA PRO A 197 2.34 -18.56 -20.30
C PRO A 197 2.90 -19.41 -19.16
N LEU A 198 3.35 -18.74 -18.11
CA LEU A 198 3.35 -19.28 -16.75
C LEU A 198 1.92 -19.20 -16.20
N ARG A 199 1.33 -20.35 -15.85
CA ARG A 199 0.04 -20.43 -15.17
C ARG A 199 0.24 -20.66 -13.69
N LEU A 200 -0.21 -19.71 -12.89
CA LEU A 200 -0.31 -19.83 -11.43
C LEU A 200 -1.70 -20.33 -11.06
N LEU A 201 -1.74 -21.45 -10.33
CA LEU A 201 -2.94 -21.96 -9.68
C LEU A 201 -2.87 -21.60 -8.19
N LEU A 202 -3.51 -20.50 -7.83
CA LEU A 202 -3.53 -19.95 -6.48
C LEU A 202 -4.56 -20.71 -5.65
N VAL A 203 -4.12 -21.48 -4.66
CA VAL A 203 -4.95 -22.36 -3.83
C VAL A 203 -4.88 -21.89 -2.38
N ARG A 204 -6.02 -21.56 -1.78
CA ARG A 204 -6.08 -21.38 -0.33
C ARG A 204 -5.95 -22.73 0.35
N HIS A 205 -5.24 -22.81 1.47
CA HIS A 205 -5.21 -24.03 2.29
C HIS A 205 -6.62 -24.57 2.60
N GLY A 206 -6.72 -25.88 2.84
CA GLY A 206 -7.96 -26.52 3.28
C GLY A 206 -8.46 -26.00 4.63
N GLU A 207 -9.70 -26.30 4.98
CA GLU A 207 -10.31 -25.86 6.24
C GLU A 207 -9.49 -26.26 7.49
N THR A 208 -9.43 -25.33 8.44
CA THR A 208 -8.96 -25.54 9.82
C THR A 208 -10.10 -25.28 10.79
N THR A 209 -9.97 -25.66 12.07
CA THR A 209 -10.99 -25.35 13.09
C THR A 209 -11.29 -23.85 13.18
N ARG A 210 -10.25 -22.99 13.17
CA ARG A 210 -10.41 -21.52 13.15
C ARG A 210 -11.10 -20.99 11.91
N THR A 211 -10.92 -21.67 10.77
CA THR A 211 -11.61 -21.31 9.53
C THR A 211 -13.12 -21.56 9.66
N ALA A 212 -13.50 -22.74 10.17
CA ALA A 212 -14.91 -23.09 10.41
C ALA A 212 -15.57 -22.12 11.42
N GLU A 213 -14.82 -21.71 12.44
CA GLU A 213 -15.26 -20.78 13.47
C GLU A 213 -15.18 -19.29 13.06
N ARG A 214 -14.68 -18.99 11.85
CA ARG A 214 -14.49 -17.62 11.32
C ARG A 214 -13.67 -16.73 12.26
N ARG A 215 -12.58 -17.29 12.79
CA ARG A 215 -11.61 -16.59 13.64
C ARG A 215 -10.45 -16.06 12.82
N TYR A 216 -9.85 -14.97 13.27
CA TYR A 216 -8.55 -14.52 12.77
C TYR A 216 -7.50 -15.63 12.99
N SER A 217 -6.75 -15.92 11.94
CA SER A 217 -5.73 -16.98 11.93
C SER A 217 -4.56 -16.52 11.08
N GLY A 218 -3.57 -15.92 11.73
CA GLY A 218 -2.37 -15.40 11.12
C GLY A 218 -1.26 -16.45 11.15
N ARG A 219 -0.22 -16.19 11.94
CA ARG A 219 0.99 -17.03 12.01
C ARG A 219 0.86 -18.22 12.95
N GLY A 220 -0.19 -18.29 13.76
CA GLY A 220 -0.47 -19.48 14.57
C GLY A 220 -0.71 -20.69 13.68
N ASP A 221 -0.08 -21.82 14.00
CA ASP A 221 -0.26 -23.05 13.24
C ASP A 221 -1.44 -23.85 13.80
N VAL A 222 -2.46 -24.01 12.96
CA VAL A 222 -3.67 -24.77 13.28
C VAL A 222 -3.79 -25.83 12.20
N PRO A 223 -3.82 -27.13 12.57
CA PRO A 223 -3.86 -28.19 11.58
C PRO A 223 -5.15 -28.18 10.77
N LEU A 224 -5.11 -28.84 9.61
CA LEU A 224 -6.29 -29.08 8.80
C LEU A 224 -7.29 -29.97 9.55
N THR A 225 -8.59 -29.72 9.34
CA THR A 225 -9.64 -30.67 9.73
C THR A 225 -9.68 -31.85 8.76
N GLU A 226 -10.42 -32.91 9.09
CA GLU A 226 -10.70 -34.00 8.13
C GLU A 226 -11.35 -33.46 6.85
N ARG A 227 -12.26 -32.49 6.99
CA ARG A 227 -12.87 -31.75 5.88
C ARG A 227 -11.81 -30.98 5.08
N GLY A 228 -10.88 -30.30 5.75
CA GLY A 228 -9.76 -29.62 5.09
C GLY A 228 -8.85 -30.56 4.29
N LEU A 229 -8.59 -31.76 4.81
CA LEU A 229 -7.85 -32.79 4.08
C LEU A 229 -8.65 -33.35 2.89
N ALA A 230 -9.97 -33.54 3.03
CA ALA A 230 -10.84 -33.94 1.92
C ALA A 230 -10.87 -32.89 0.81
N GLN A 231 -10.93 -31.61 1.18
CA GLN A 231 -10.83 -30.47 0.27
C GLN A 231 -9.48 -30.44 -0.47
N ALA A 232 -8.36 -30.68 0.21
CA ALA A 232 -7.05 -30.77 -0.43
C ALA A 232 -6.99 -31.92 -1.45
N ARG A 233 -7.57 -33.09 -1.11
CA ARG A 233 -7.69 -34.22 -2.05
C ARG A 233 -8.56 -33.90 -3.26
N ALA A 234 -9.62 -33.11 -3.09
CA ALA A 234 -10.46 -32.66 -4.18
C ALA A 234 -9.70 -31.73 -5.15
N VAL A 235 -8.86 -30.83 -4.63
CA VAL A 235 -7.95 -30.03 -5.47
C VAL A 235 -7.00 -30.95 -6.24
N ALA A 236 -6.37 -31.91 -5.56
CA ALA A 236 -5.47 -32.86 -6.20
C ALA A 236 -6.16 -33.64 -7.34
N ALA A 237 -7.38 -34.14 -7.10
CA ALA A 237 -8.18 -34.82 -8.12
C ALA A 237 -8.54 -33.91 -9.30
N ARG A 238 -8.85 -32.64 -9.05
CA ARG A 238 -9.14 -31.64 -10.08
C ARG A 238 -7.94 -31.33 -10.98
N LEU A 239 -6.74 -31.50 -10.46
CA LEU A 239 -5.46 -31.30 -11.15
C LEU A 239 -4.86 -32.58 -11.73
N ALA A 240 -5.56 -33.71 -11.62
CA ALA A 240 -5.08 -35.00 -12.12
C ALA A 240 -4.72 -34.93 -13.62
N GLY A 241 -3.48 -35.32 -13.95
CA GLY A 241 -2.94 -35.32 -15.30
C GLY A 241 -2.46 -33.95 -15.80
N VAL A 242 -2.46 -32.91 -14.95
CA VAL A 242 -1.87 -31.61 -15.28
C VAL A 242 -0.39 -31.63 -14.89
N PRO A 243 0.56 -31.51 -15.85
CA PRO A 243 1.99 -31.55 -15.54
C PRO A 243 2.41 -30.29 -14.76
N LEU A 244 2.53 -30.43 -13.44
CA LEU A 244 2.94 -29.35 -12.56
C LEU A 244 4.46 -29.20 -12.56
N ALA A 245 4.95 -27.99 -12.81
CA ALA A 245 6.37 -27.66 -12.69
C ALA A 245 6.82 -27.64 -11.23
N ALA A 246 5.96 -27.16 -10.32
CA ALA A 246 6.18 -27.16 -8.87
C ALA A 246 4.88 -26.91 -8.11
N VAL A 247 4.89 -27.26 -6.82
CA VAL A 247 3.93 -26.77 -5.82
C VAL A 247 4.70 -25.88 -4.84
N VAL A 248 4.49 -24.56 -4.93
CA VAL A 248 5.10 -23.58 -4.03
C VAL A 248 4.13 -23.33 -2.88
N THR A 249 4.60 -23.36 -1.63
CA THR A 249 3.73 -23.30 -0.46
C THR A 249 4.25 -22.38 0.63
N SER A 250 3.34 -21.76 1.37
CA SER A 250 3.64 -21.13 2.65
C SER A 250 4.23 -22.13 3.65
N PRO A 251 5.10 -21.70 4.58
CA PRO A 251 5.72 -22.57 5.58
C PRO A 251 4.76 -23.15 6.63
N LEU A 252 3.55 -22.59 6.80
CA LEU A 252 2.62 -23.03 7.85
C LEU A 252 2.05 -24.42 7.53
N GLU A 253 1.92 -25.28 8.55
CA GLU A 253 1.57 -26.69 8.42
C GLU A 253 0.29 -26.88 7.59
N ARG A 254 -0.74 -26.06 7.81
CA ARG A 254 -1.99 -26.13 7.02
C ARG A 254 -1.78 -25.97 5.50
N CYS A 255 -0.83 -25.15 5.09
CA CYS A 255 -0.46 -24.98 3.68
C CYS A 255 0.44 -26.12 3.21
N VAL A 256 1.45 -26.51 4.01
CA VAL A 256 2.35 -27.63 3.69
C VAL A 256 1.55 -28.92 3.48
N ARG A 257 0.63 -29.27 4.39
CA ARG A 257 -0.24 -30.44 4.27
C ARG A 257 -1.14 -30.39 3.04
N THR A 258 -1.69 -29.23 2.71
CA THR A 258 -2.48 -29.05 1.48
C THR A 258 -1.60 -29.27 0.24
N ALA A 259 -0.39 -28.72 0.23
CA ALA A 259 0.58 -28.85 -0.84
C ALA A 259 1.08 -30.30 -1.01
N GLU A 260 1.35 -31.02 0.08
CA GLU A 260 1.75 -32.44 0.07
C GLU A 260 0.72 -33.31 -0.66
N VAL A 261 -0.56 -33.12 -0.36
CA VAL A 261 -1.66 -33.87 -0.99
C VAL A 261 -1.73 -33.59 -2.49
N ILE A 262 -1.57 -32.32 -2.90
CA ILE A 262 -1.59 -31.91 -4.32
C ILE A 262 -0.36 -32.43 -5.06
N ALA A 263 0.83 -32.25 -4.49
CA ALA A 263 2.10 -32.62 -5.10
C ALA A 263 2.21 -34.14 -5.29
N LEU A 264 1.67 -34.93 -4.36
CA LEU A 264 1.71 -36.39 -4.45
C LEU A 264 0.97 -36.93 -5.69
N ALA A 265 -0.13 -36.29 -6.09
CA ALA A 265 -0.93 -36.72 -7.24
C ALA A 265 -0.14 -36.62 -8.56
N GLU A 266 0.63 -35.54 -8.73
CA GLU A 266 1.38 -35.25 -9.98
C GLU A 266 2.90 -35.47 -9.86
N ARG A 267 3.37 -35.99 -8.71
CA ARG A 267 4.80 -36.16 -8.37
C ARG A 267 5.62 -34.88 -8.55
N ALA A 268 5.00 -33.75 -8.26
CA ALA A 268 5.60 -32.43 -8.42
C ALA A 268 6.54 -32.11 -7.23
N PRO A 269 7.65 -31.38 -7.46
CA PRO A 269 8.49 -30.91 -6.36
C PRO A 269 7.74 -29.86 -5.52
N ILE A 270 7.89 -29.96 -4.19
CA ILE A 270 7.38 -28.95 -3.26
C ILE A 270 8.50 -27.95 -2.95
N VAL A 271 8.18 -26.67 -3.02
CA VAL A 271 9.08 -25.58 -2.64
C VAL A 271 8.41 -24.75 -1.55
N VAL A 272 9.06 -24.59 -0.40
CA VAL A 272 8.57 -23.72 0.67
C VAL A 272 9.06 -22.30 0.40
N ASP A 273 8.14 -21.33 0.45
CA ASP A 273 8.45 -19.91 0.33
C ASP A 273 7.92 -19.15 1.56
N GLU A 274 8.84 -18.67 2.40
CA GLU A 274 8.56 -17.92 3.63
C GLU A 274 7.72 -16.66 3.38
N ASP A 275 7.88 -16.03 2.21
CA ASP A 275 7.17 -14.78 1.89
C ASP A 275 5.67 -15.02 1.59
N LEU A 276 5.22 -16.28 1.45
CA LEU A 276 3.82 -16.66 1.25
C LEU A 276 3.03 -16.88 2.56
N VAL A 277 3.63 -16.65 3.73
CA VAL A 277 2.96 -16.77 5.04
C VAL A 277 1.75 -15.83 5.19
N GLU A 278 0.77 -16.17 6.02
CA GLU A 278 -0.39 -15.29 6.28
C GLU A 278 0.04 -13.98 6.95
N CYS A 279 -0.81 -12.95 6.85
CA CYS A 279 -0.71 -11.73 7.63
C CYS A 279 -0.65 -12.07 9.13
N ASP A 280 0.25 -11.44 9.87
CA ASP A 280 0.23 -11.51 11.33
C ASP A 280 -0.93 -10.67 11.88
N PHE A 281 -1.85 -11.29 12.61
CA PHE A 281 -2.97 -10.59 13.24
C PHE A 281 -2.67 -10.17 14.68
N GLY A 282 -1.48 -10.48 15.21
CA GLY A 282 -1.04 -10.03 16.53
C GLY A 282 -2.03 -10.42 17.63
N GLU A 283 -2.47 -9.44 18.41
CA GLU A 283 -3.41 -9.63 19.51
C GLU A 283 -4.79 -10.15 19.07
N TRP A 284 -5.14 -10.06 17.78
CA TRP A 284 -6.41 -10.56 17.27
C TRP A 284 -6.40 -12.06 16.97
N GLU A 285 -5.25 -12.72 17.05
CA GLU A 285 -5.11 -14.14 16.76
C GLU A 285 -6.12 -14.99 17.56
N GLY A 286 -6.92 -15.80 16.85
CA GLY A 286 -7.95 -16.65 17.45
C GLY A 286 -9.24 -15.93 17.89
N LEU A 287 -9.32 -14.61 17.79
CA LEU A 287 -10.55 -13.87 18.06
C LEU A 287 -11.51 -13.95 16.86
N THR A 288 -12.82 -13.88 17.12
CA THR A 288 -13.81 -13.65 16.05
C THR A 288 -13.86 -12.17 15.68
N PHE A 289 -14.40 -11.86 14.51
CA PHE A 289 -14.65 -10.46 14.12
C PHE A 289 -15.55 -9.72 15.13
N ARG A 290 -16.50 -10.43 15.76
CA ARG A 290 -17.33 -9.86 16.84
C ARG A 290 -16.48 -9.49 18.05
N ASP A 291 -15.63 -10.42 18.51
CA ASP A 291 -14.77 -10.18 19.67
C ASP A 291 -13.83 -8.99 19.42
N VAL A 292 -13.24 -8.89 18.23
CA VAL A 292 -12.38 -7.75 17.86
C VAL A 292 -13.16 -6.44 17.85
N ARG A 293 -14.35 -6.42 17.25
CA ARG A 293 -15.19 -5.22 17.21
C ARG A 293 -15.63 -4.74 18.59
N GLU A 294 -15.84 -5.66 19.54
CA GLU A 294 -16.21 -5.34 20.92
C GLU A 294 -15.02 -4.86 21.75
N ARG A 295 -13.84 -5.47 21.57
CA ARG A 295 -12.65 -5.21 22.39
C ARG A 295 -11.74 -4.11 21.85
N TYR A 296 -11.69 -3.94 20.52
CA TYR A 296 -10.78 -3.05 19.79
C TYR A 296 -11.52 -2.25 18.70
N PRO A 297 -12.61 -1.51 19.02
CA PRO A 297 -13.45 -0.87 18.01
C PRO A 297 -12.70 0.18 17.18
N THR A 298 -11.85 0.98 17.81
CA THR A 298 -11.09 2.07 17.16
C THR A 298 -9.99 1.51 16.26
N GLU A 299 -9.25 0.50 16.74
CA GLU A 299 -8.20 -0.17 15.99
C GLU A 299 -8.79 -0.92 14.79
N LEU A 300 -9.95 -1.57 14.97
CA LEU A 300 -10.66 -2.23 13.88
C LEU A 300 -11.10 -1.23 12.80
N GLU A 301 -11.69 -0.10 13.19
CA GLU A 301 -12.08 0.95 12.23
C GLU A 301 -10.86 1.50 11.47
N THR A 302 -9.78 1.77 12.18
CA THR A 302 -8.54 2.32 11.59
C THR A 302 -7.88 1.31 10.64
N TRP A 303 -7.83 0.04 11.03
CA TRP A 303 -7.29 -1.06 10.21
C TRP A 303 -8.12 -1.30 8.95
N LEU A 304 -9.46 -1.30 9.05
CA LEU A 304 -10.35 -1.43 7.88
C LEU A 304 -10.26 -0.20 6.94
N GLY A 305 -9.90 0.96 7.48
CA GLY A 305 -9.74 2.20 6.73
C GLY A 305 -8.45 2.31 5.92
N SER A 306 -7.42 1.48 6.20
CA SER A 306 -6.11 1.62 5.56
C SER A 306 -5.31 0.33 5.57
N THR A 307 -4.79 -0.08 4.41
CA THR A 307 -3.89 -1.24 4.27
C THR A 307 -2.52 -1.03 4.93
N ALA A 308 -2.16 0.21 5.24
CA ALA A 308 -0.91 0.56 5.90
C ALA A 308 -0.94 0.33 7.42
N VAL A 309 -2.12 0.21 8.00
CA VAL A 309 -2.31 0.03 9.44
C VAL A 309 -2.25 -1.46 9.75
N ALA A 310 -1.52 -1.82 10.79
CA ALA A 310 -1.45 -3.18 11.32
C ALA A 310 -2.45 -3.36 12.47
N PRO A 311 -3.00 -4.57 12.68
CA PRO A 311 -3.63 -4.88 13.96
C PRO A 311 -2.58 -4.78 15.09
N PRO A 312 -2.98 -4.55 16.35
CA PRO A 312 -2.06 -4.44 17.47
C PRO A 312 -1.11 -5.65 17.56
N GLY A 313 0.20 -5.37 17.55
CA GLY A 313 1.24 -6.40 17.58
C GLY A 313 1.37 -7.27 16.32
N GLY A 314 0.67 -6.93 15.23
CA GLY A 314 0.66 -7.70 13.99
C GLY A 314 1.34 -7.00 12.81
N GLU A 315 0.93 -7.40 11.61
CA GLU A 315 1.49 -6.98 10.32
C GLU A 315 0.43 -6.22 9.50
N SER A 316 0.82 -5.16 8.79
CA SER A 316 -0.09 -4.46 7.87
C SER A 316 -0.17 -5.16 6.51
N LEU A 317 -1.27 -4.99 5.78
CA LEU A 317 -1.40 -5.57 4.43
C LEU A 317 -0.35 -5.02 3.46
N ASP A 318 0.13 -3.80 3.69
CA ASP A 318 1.26 -3.22 2.95
C ASP A 318 2.58 -3.95 3.19
N ALA A 319 2.84 -4.38 4.44
CA ALA A 319 4.01 -5.19 4.77
C ALA A 319 3.93 -6.58 4.11
N VAL A 320 2.72 -7.18 4.11
CA VAL A 320 2.46 -8.43 3.40
C VAL A 320 2.69 -8.27 1.89
N ALA A 321 2.24 -7.17 1.28
CA ALA A 321 2.43 -6.91 -0.14
C ALA A 321 3.91 -6.92 -0.54
N VAL A 322 4.76 -6.24 0.23
CA VAL A 322 6.22 -6.17 -0.02
C VAL A 322 6.89 -7.54 -0.08
N ARG A 323 6.46 -8.49 0.75
CA ARG A 323 7.00 -9.85 0.72
C ARG A 323 6.36 -10.71 -0.37
N VAL A 324 5.06 -10.58 -0.58
CA VAL A 324 4.34 -11.25 -1.67
C VAL A 324 4.93 -10.88 -3.03
N ASP A 325 5.33 -9.63 -3.24
CA ASP A 325 5.97 -9.21 -4.49
C ASP A 325 7.28 -9.97 -4.74
N ARG A 326 8.10 -10.19 -3.71
CA ARG A 326 9.32 -11.01 -3.82
C ARG A 326 8.99 -12.46 -4.17
N ALA A 327 7.93 -13.02 -3.60
CA ALA A 327 7.46 -14.37 -3.94
C ALA A 327 6.98 -14.44 -5.40
N VAL A 328 6.22 -13.45 -5.87
CA VAL A 328 5.77 -13.37 -7.28
C VAL A 328 6.95 -13.26 -8.24
N GLU A 329 8.01 -12.53 -7.90
CA GLU A 329 9.22 -12.48 -8.71
C GLU A 329 9.91 -13.84 -8.83
N ARG A 330 9.99 -14.60 -7.73
CA ARG A 330 10.51 -15.98 -7.77
C ARG A 330 9.62 -16.90 -8.59
N LEU A 331 8.29 -16.76 -8.48
CA LEU A 331 7.34 -17.52 -9.29
C LEU A 331 7.53 -17.24 -10.79
N ARG A 332 7.74 -15.97 -11.18
CA ARG A 332 8.01 -15.58 -12.58
C ARG A 332 9.29 -16.20 -13.13
N ALA A 333 10.27 -16.51 -12.29
CA ALA A 333 11.52 -17.15 -12.70
C ALA A 333 11.33 -18.59 -13.25
N HIS A 334 10.16 -19.22 -13.03
CA HIS A 334 9.80 -20.48 -13.71
C HIS A 334 9.62 -20.32 -15.23
N GLY A 335 9.37 -19.11 -15.72
CA GLY A 335 9.25 -18.80 -17.16
C GLY A 335 7.91 -19.22 -17.78
N SER A 336 7.62 -20.53 -17.82
CA SER A 336 6.38 -21.08 -18.39
C SER A 336 5.97 -22.40 -17.71
N GLY A 337 4.75 -22.88 -17.98
CA GLY A 337 4.22 -24.11 -17.39
C GLY A 337 3.22 -23.83 -16.27
N VAL A 338 2.88 -24.85 -15.47
CA VAL A 338 1.87 -24.73 -14.41
C VAL A 338 2.54 -24.83 -13.04
N VAL A 339 2.33 -23.82 -12.19
CA VAL A 339 2.80 -23.81 -10.79
C VAL A 339 1.59 -23.65 -9.88
N VAL A 340 1.45 -24.55 -8.91
CA VAL A 340 0.45 -24.40 -7.84
C VAL A 340 1.07 -23.58 -6.73
N VAL A 341 0.34 -22.58 -6.23
CA VAL A 341 0.75 -21.73 -5.11
C VAL A 341 -0.24 -21.93 -3.97
N VAL A 342 0.20 -22.59 -2.89
CA VAL A 342 -0.64 -22.85 -1.72
C VAL A 342 -0.36 -21.83 -0.62
N SER A 343 -1.35 -21.01 -0.28
CA SER A 343 -1.20 -19.92 0.69
C SER A 343 -2.53 -19.62 1.40
N HIS A 344 -2.71 -18.39 1.85
CA HIS A 344 -3.76 -17.93 2.74
C HIS A 344 -4.56 -16.77 2.14
N VAL A 345 -5.48 -16.18 2.90
CA VAL A 345 -6.39 -15.18 2.35
C VAL A 345 -5.65 -13.91 1.96
N SER A 346 -4.77 -13.37 2.82
CA SER A 346 -4.15 -12.06 2.55
C SER A 346 -3.15 -12.10 1.39
N PRO A 347 -2.18 -13.04 1.35
CA PRO A 347 -1.24 -13.14 0.23
C PRO A 347 -1.94 -13.38 -1.11
N LEU A 348 -2.90 -14.31 -1.16
CA LEU A 348 -3.59 -14.63 -2.41
C LEU A 348 -4.44 -13.46 -2.91
N LYS A 349 -5.11 -12.73 -2.01
CA LYS A 349 -5.84 -11.50 -2.37
C LYS A 349 -4.92 -10.43 -2.92
N LEU A 350 -3.70 -10.27 -2.37
CA LEU A 350 -2.73 -9.30 -2.87
C LEU A 350 -2.24 -9.66 -4.27
N ILE A 351 -1.92 -10.94 -4.53
CA ILE A 351 -1.58 -11.43 -5.88
C ILE A 351 -2.72 -11.16 -6.86
N LEU A 352 -3.97 -11.46 -6.46
CA LEU A 352 -5.14 -11.26 -7.32
C LEU A 352 -5.47 -9.78 -7.55
N ARG A 353 -5.36 -8.94 -6.51
CA ARG A 353 -5.55 -7.49 -6.61
C ARG A 353 -4.62 -6.95 -7.69
N GLU A 354 -3.36 -7.37 -7.65
CA GLU A 354 -2.36 -6.94 -8.60
C GLU A 354 -2.62 -7.44 -10.02
N ALA A 355 -2.89 -8.75 -10.14
CA ALA A 355 -3.18 -9.35 -11.44
C ALA A 355 -4.42 -8.75 -12.14
N LEU A 356 -5.38 -8.22 -11.37
CA LEU A 356 -6.57 -7.54 -11.88
C LEU A 356 -6.40 -6.02 -12.04
N ALA A 357 -5.23 -5.46 -11.70
CA ALA A 357 -5.00 -4.02 -11.59
C ALA A 357 -6.08 -3.30 -10.75
N ALA A 358 -6.51 -3.94 -9.66
CA ALA A 358 -7.59 -3.46 -8.81
C ALA A 358 -7.08 -2.60 -7.65
N GLY A 359 -7.90 -1.66 -7.18
CA GLY A 359 -7.61 -0.87 -5.97
C GLY A 359 -7.87 -1.64 -4.67
N ASP A 360 -7.50 -1.05 -3.53
CA ASP A 360 -7.57 -1.70 -2.21
C ASP A 360 -8.97 -2.17 -1.78
N ALA A 361 -10.03 -1.56 -2.33
CA ALA A 361 -11.40 -2.03 -2.13
C ALA A 361 -11.59 -3.52 -2.50
N PHE A 362 -10.74 -4.05 -3.40
CA PHE A 362 -10.73 -5.47 -3.77
C PHE A 362 -10.49 -6.39 -2.56
N LEU A 363 -9.60 -6.01 -1.64
CA LEU A 363 -9.22 -6.82 -0.49
C LEU A 363 -10.42 -7.11 0.43
N TYR A 364 -11.39 -6.20 0.47
CA TYR A 364 -12.61 -6.30 1.29
C TYR A 364 -13.80 -6.89 0.54
N ARG A 365 -13.72 -7.01 -0.79
CA ARG A 365 -14.83 -7.48 -1.64
C ARG A 365 -14.61 -8.86 -2.24
N CYS A 366 -13.35 -9.28 -2.35
CA CYS A 366 -13.01 -10.63 -2.77
C CYS A 366 -13.19 -11.61 -1.62
N HIS A 367 -13.89 -12.72 -1.84
CA HIS A 367 -13.99 -13.84 -0.92
C HIS A 367 -13.17 -15.01 -1.47
N LEU A 368 -12.46 -15.72 -0.60
CA LEU A 368 -11.67 -16.90 -0.96
C LEU A 368 -12.04 -18.05 -0.02
N ASP A 369 -12.65 -19.09 -0.56
CA ASP A 369 -13.03 -20.28 0.21
C ASP A 369 -11.83 -21.19 0.49
N PRO A 370 -11.86 -21.99 1.57
CA PRO A 370 -10.84 -23.01 1.81
C PRO A 370 -10.77 -23.98 0.63
N ALA A 371 -9.56 -24.27 0.16
CA ALA A 371 -9.31 -25.00 -1.08
C ALA A 371 -9.95 -24.41 -2.36
N GLY A 372 -10.40 -23.16 -2.30
CA GLY A 372 -10.78 -22.37 -3.48
C GLY A 372 -9.55 -22.10 -4.34
N MET A 373 -9.73 -22.23 -5.65
CA MET A 373 -8.65 -22.10 -6.64
C MET A 373 -8.88 -20.90 -7.55
N SER A 374 -7.85 -20.06 -7.73
CA SER A 374 -7.86 -18.97 -8.70
C SER A 374 -6.75 -19.19 -9.72
N THR A 375 -7.00 -18.84 -10.99
CA THR A 375 -6.05 -19.09 -12.08
C THR A 375 -5.56 -17.78 -12.67
N VAL A 376 -4.25 -17.59 -12.70
CA VAL A 376 -3.59 -16.41 -13.28
C VAL A 376 -2.56 -16.86 -14.30
N ASP A 377 -2.68 -16.39 -15.53
CA ASP A 377 -1.66 -16.56 -16.57
C ASP A 377 -0.76 -15.32 -16.63
N MET A 378 0.55 -15.53 -16.71
CA MET A 378 1.58 -14.51 -16.81
C MET A 378 2.50 -14.79 -17.99
N TRP A 379 2.83 -13.77 -18.78
CA TRP A 379 3.75 -13.89 -19.91
C TRP A 379 5.08 -13.16 -19.64
N PRO A 380 6.19 -13.56 -20.30
CA PRO A 380 7.50 -12.91 -20.15
C PRO A 380 7.52 -11.43 -20.53
N ASP A 381 6.60 -10.99 -21.38
CA ASP A 381 6.43 -9.59 -21.79
C ASP A 381 5.72 -8.72 -20.73
N GLY A 382 5.42 -9.30 -19.56
CA GLY A 382 4.76 -8.62 -18.44
C GLY A 382 3.23 -8.73 -18.46
N ALA A 383 2.64 -9.35 -19.48
CA ALA A 383 1.19 -9.49 -19.51
C ALA A 383 0.65 -10.42 -18.44
N VAL A 384 -0.56 -10.12 -17.97
CA VAL A 384 -1.27 -10.90 -16.96
C VAL A 384 -2.72 -11.07 -17.37
N SER A 385 -3.28 -12.25 -17.12
CA SER A 385 -4.70 -12.56 -17.32
C SER A 385 -5.22 -13.42 -16.17
N VAL A 386 -6.25 -12.94 -15.48
CA VAL A 386 -6.96 -13.73 -14.47
C VAL A 386 -8.07 -14.52 -15.15
N ARG A 387 -7.96 -15.85 -15.14
CA ARG A 387 -8.89 -16.77 -15.82
C ARG A 387 -10.08 -17.15 -14.94
N SER A 388 -9.86 -17.27 -13.64
CA SER A 388 -10.89 -17.58 -12.65
C SER A 388 -10.49 -17.04 -11.28
N VAL A 389 -11.47 -16.74 -10.45
CA VAL A 389 -11.29 -16.32 -9.06
C VAL A 389 -12.17 -17.21 -8.19
N ASN A 390 -11.56 -17.86 -7.20
CA ASN A 390 -12.23 -18.66 -6.18
C ASN A 390 -13.17 -19.76 -6.73
N ASP A 391 -12.71 -20.52 -7.73
CA ASP A 391 -13.41 -21.73 -8.20
C ASP A 391 -13.39 -22.80 -7.09
N THR A 392 -14.57 -23.31 -6.79
CA THR A 392 -14.84 -24.34 -5.78
C THR A 392 -15.67 -25.49 -6.35
N SER A 393 -15.80 -25.59 -7.67
CA SER A 393 -16.58 -26.65 -8.32
C SER A 393 -16.09 -28.08 -8.04
N HIS A 394 -14.87 -28.23 -7.52
CA HIS A 394 -14.28 -29.52 -7.14
C HIS A 394 -14.53 -29.94 -5.68
N VAL A 395 -14.89 -29.03 -4.77
CA VAL A 395 -14.98 -29.30 -3.31
C VAL A 395 -16.35 -29.67 -2.79
#